data_AF-A0A2E7L242-F1
#
_entry.id   AF-A0A2E7L242-F1
#
_cell.length_a   1.000
_cell.length_b   1.000
_cell.length_c   1.000
_cell.angle_alpha   90.00
_cell.angle_beta   90.00
_cell.angle_gamma   90.00
#
_symmetry.space_group_name_H-M   'P 1'
#
loop_
_entity.id
_entity.type
_entity.pdbx_description
1 polymer ?
#
loop_
_entity_poly.entity_id
_entity_poly.type
_entity_poly.pdbx_seq_one_letter_code
_entity_poly.pdbx_strand_id
1 'polypeptide(L)'
;MGGGLAACFGKERLLPSSRDMVAHGMNTVTVYNNADVDGKEVDFAHNTGYAPDDPRYAYGLDTTMRMIWESGRCDDGQPVLWLTSRFGEKCYSWGGTPEPAFKLMLGEWQRRKWPEPFSYATDEPGGSGPRAAAARELLTRIKSWGLPIRTTTAGLDPETLGKYFDVWIQGEGGVSQKSVQLARQLDAEVWTYICHGVHQNMPFPRALYGFWAARTGVKGVASWAYYDNRRWTADAQGYVAGDPATRLSQVCVSPNGPLPTIAWEAIREGVGDYRYLQFLQDLMAHAELLVAELSGRGEKLLTAEDRQALDQQQLQRQQRIAELQPPPAIVRWEAETDA
;
A
#
# COMPACT_ATOMS: atom_id res chain seq x y z
N MET A 1 13.03 17.15 -2.53
CA MET A 1 12.42 16.66 -3.78
C MET A 1 11.25 15.79 -3.38
N GLY A 2 10.02 16.26 -3.57
CA GLY A 2 8.80 15.56 -3.15
C GLY A 2 7.68 15.94 -4.11
N GLY A 3 7.34 15.01 -5.01
CA GLY A 3 6.32 15.18 -6.04
C GLY A 3 5.02 14.54 -5.57
N GLY A 4 4.32 15.17 -4.64
CA GLY A 4 2.92 14.85 -4.35
C GLY A 4 2.00 15.35 -5.46
N LEU A 5 0.80 14.78 -5.58
CA LEU A 5 -0.21 15.12 -6.61
C LEU A 5 -0.40 16.63 -6.82
N ALA A 6 -0.24 17.44 -5.76
CA ALA A 6 -0.47 18.88 -5.79
C ALA A 6 0.62 19.68 -6.55
N ALA A 7 1.87 19.21 -6.63
CA ALA A 7 3.00 20.05 -7.03
C ALA A 7 3.06 20.39 -8.54
N CYS A 8 2.25 19.75 -9.37
CA CYS A 8 2.41 19.78 -10.84
C CYS A 8 1.14 20.08 -11.65
N PHE A 9 -0.03 20.26 -11.02
CA PHE A 9 -1.31 20.38 -11.73
C PHE A 9 -2.15 21.57 -11.26
N GLY A 10 -2.68 22.35 -12.20
CA GLY A 10 -3.77 23.30 -11.93
C GLY A 10 -5.10 22.58 -11.66
N LYS A 11 -6.09 23.30 -11.10
CA LYS A 11 -7.41 22.82 -10.66
C LYS A 11 -8.11 21.94 -11.70
N GLU A 12 -8.01 22.34 -12.96
CA GLU A 12 -8.68 21.68 -14.10
C GLU A 12 -8.10 20.30 -14.43
N ARG A 13 -6.87 19.99 -13.98
CA ARG A 13 -6.17 18.73 -14.29
C ARG A 13 -6.15 17.74 -13.12
N LEU A 14 -6.26 18.21 -11.87
CA LEU A 14 -6.16 17.37 -10.67
C LEU A 14 -7.32 16.37 -10.51
N LEU A 15 -8.56 16.79 -10.77
CA LEU A 15 -9.73 15.89 -10.67
C LEU A 15 -9.71 14.82 -11.77
N PRO A 16 -9.44 15.15 -13.06
CA PRO A 16 -9.20 14.13 -14.09
C PRO A 16 -8.08 13.14 -13.72
N SER A 17 -6.93 13.62 -13.21
CA SER A 17 -5.86 12.75 -12.73
C SER A 17 -6.30 11.85 -11.57
N SER A 18 -7.12 12.36 -10.66
CA SER A 18 -7.63 11.55 -9.55
C SER A 18 -8.60 10.46 -10.03
N ARG A 19 -9.48 10.79 -10.98
CA ARG A 19 -10.36 9.79 -11.61
C ARG A 19 -9.58 8.74 -12.39
N ASP A 20 -8.52 9.15 -13.09
CA ASP A 20 -7.65 8.23 -13.82
C ASP A 20 -7.01 7.19 -12.89
N MET A 21 -6.44 7.58 -11.74
CA MET A 21 -5.86 6.56 -10.85
C MET A 21 -6.91 5.64 -10.24
N VAL A 22 -8.13 6.13 -9.98
CA VAL A 22 -9.24 5.25 -9.54
C VAL A 22 -9.60 4.25 -10.64
N ALA A 23 -9.67 4.68 -11.90
CA ALA A 23 -9.91 3.81 -13.06
C ALA A 23 -8.79 2.76 -13.23
N HIS A 24 -7.57 3.06 -12.79
CA HIS A 24 -6.43 2.13 -12.77
C HIS A 24 -6.30 1.33 -11.46
N GLY A 25 -7.31 1.42 -10.59
CA GLY A 25 -7.44 0.59 -9.39
C GLY A 25 -6.74 1.14 -8.14
N MET A 26 -6.21 2.37 -8.17
CA MET A 26 -5.68 3.03 -6.98
C MET A 26 -6.80 3.51 -6.07
N ASN A 27 -6.74 3.07 -4.82
CA ASN A 27 -7.77 3.31 -3.80
C ASN A 27 -7.28 4.15 -2.61
N THR A 28 -5.99 4.54 -2.59
CA THR A 28 -5.38 5.41 -1.57
C THR A 28 -4.41 6.40 -2.22
N VAL A 29 -3.96 7.40 -1.46
CA VAL A 29 -3.03 8.45 -1.91
C VAL A 29 -2.22 9.00 -0.74
N THR A 30 -1.01 9.48 -1.04
CA THR A 30 -0.21 10.28 -0.13
C THR A 30 -0.41 11.77 -0.38
N VAL A 31 -0.72 12.53 0.67
CA VAL A 31 -0.84 13.99 0.64
C VAL A 31 0.30 14.64 1.42
N TYR A 32 0.91 15.66 0.81
CA TYR A 32 2.05 16.43 1.32
C TYR A 32 1.63 17.82 1.83
N ASN A 33 0.36 17.96 2.22
CA ASN A 33 -0.24 19.25 2.55
C ASN A 33 -0.29 19.45 4.07
N ASN A 34 0.03 20.67 4.50
CA ASN A 34 0.13 21.02 5.92
C ASN A 34 -0.81 22.16 6.25
N ALA A 35 -1.66 21.92 7.24
CA ALA A 35 -2.44 22.99 7.83
C ALA A 35 -1.54 23.96 8.58
N ASP A 36 -1.89 25.25 8.59
CA ASP A 36 -1.24 26.17 9.53
C ASP A 36 -1.93 26.02 10.87
N VAL A 37 -1.15 26.07 11.94
CA VAL A 37 -1.69 26.08 13.29
C VAL A 37 -1.11 27.29 13.99
N ASP A 38 -1.95 28.29 14.23
CA ASP A 38 -1.57 29.56 14.89
C ASP A 38 -1.70 29.50 16.42
N GLY A 39 -1.78 28.28 16.96
CA GLY A 39 -1.93 28.01 18.39
C GLY A 39 -3.39 27.95 18.85
N LYS A 40 -4.36 28.35 18.03
CA LYS A 40 -5.81 28.21 18.36
C LYS A 40 -6.65 27.71 17.20
N GLU A 41 -6.30 28.02 15.96
CA GLU A 41 -7.04 27.61 14.78
C GLU A 41 -6.17 26.78 13.81
N VAL A 42 -6.84 25.96 13.01
CA VAL A 42 -6.23 25.11 11.99
C VAL A 42 -6.69 25.58 10.62
N ASP A 43 -5.77 26.03 9.78
CA ASP A 43 -6.04 26.45 8.41
C ASP A 43 -5.72 25.32 7.42
N PHE A 44 -6.73 24.58 6.99
CA PHE A 44 -6.62 23.58 5.92
C PHE A 44 -6.84 24.14 4.52
N ALA A 45 -7.21 25.42 4.37
CA ALA A 45 -7.45 26.02 3.07
C ALA A 45 -6.14 26.33 2.32
N HIS A 46 -5.06 26.57 3.06
CA HIS A 46 -3.74 26.89 2.52
C HIS A 46 -2.71 25.79 2.81
N ASN A 47 -1.65 25.74 2.01
CA ASN A 47 -0.52 24.85 2.25
C ASN A 47 0.61 25.60 2.95
N THR A 48 0.85 25.25 4.20
CA THR A 48 1.74 26.01 5.09
C THR A 48 3.21 25.81 4.77
N GLY A 49 3.98 26.88 4.85
CA GLY A 49 5.42 26.87 4.54
C GLY A 49 5.74 27.11 3.06
N TYR A 50 4.72 27.43 2.27
CA TYR A 50 4.84 27.81 0.86
C TYR A 50 4.19 29.17 0.61
N ALA A 51 4.66 29.86 -0.43
CA ALA A 51 4.09 31.15 -0.80
C ALA A 51 2.65 30.95 -1.33
N PRO A 52 1.65 31.72 -0.85
CA PRO A 52 0.25 31.54 -1.26
C PRO A 52 -0.01 31.71 -2.76
N ASP A 53 0.87 32.44 -3.45
CA ASP A 53 0.84 32.71 -4.88
C ASP A 53 1.62 31.67 -5.71
N ASP A 54 2.30 30.71 -5.08
CA ASP A 54 3.00 29.66 -5.79
C ASP A 54 1.99 28.66 -6.38
N PRO A 55 1.85 28.58 -7.71
CA PRO A 55 0.87 27.71 -8.34
C PRO A 55 1.09 26.22 -8.05
N ARG A 56 2.29 25.82 -7.57
CA ARG A 56 2.60 24.45 -7.14
C ARG A 56 1.96 24.07 -5.80
N TYR A 57 1.56 25.06 -5.00
CA TYR A 57 1.00 24.88 -3.67
C TYR A 57 -0.34 25.58 -3.52
N ALA A 58 -1.00 25.88 -4.65
CA ALA A 58 -2.25 26.63 -4.74
C ALA A 58 -3.45 25.99 -4.02
N TYR A 59 -3.32 24.74 -3.57
CA TYR A 59 -4.38 24.00 -2.89
C TYR A 59 -3.91 23.55 -1.51
N GLY A 60 -4.61 24.02 -0.47
CA GLY A 60 -4.56 23.41 0.85
C GLY A 60 -5.26 22.06 0.91
N LEU A 61 -5.14 21.41 2.07
CA LEU A 61 -5.66 20.07 2.32
C LEU A 61 -7.18 19.96 2.07
N ASP A 62 -7.96 21.01 2.36
CA ASP A 62 -9.42 21.01 2.13
C ASP A 62 -9.77 20.73 0.66
N THR A 63 -9.07 21.39 -0.26
CA THR A 63 -9.30 21.21 -1.69
C THR A 63 -8.82 19.84 -2.15
N THR A 64 -7.67 19.38 -1.65
CA THR A 64 -7.14 18.05 -1.96
C THR A 64 -8.06 16.93 -1.48
N MET A 65 -8.58 17.01 -0.25
CA MET A 65 -9.50 16.01 0.30
C MET A 65 -10.84 15.99 -0.42
N ARG A 66 -11.37 17.16 -0.83
CA ARG A 66 -12.55 17.22 -1.69
C ARG A 66 -12.31 16.52 -3.03
N MET A 67 -11.15 16.70 -3.66
CA MET A 67 -10.81 16.02 -4.93
C MET A 67 -10.68 14.51 -4.76
N ILE A 68 -10.11 14.05 -3.64
CA ILE A 68 -10.03 12.62 -3.30
C ILE A 68 -11.46 12.04 -3.26
N TRP A 69 -12.35 12.68 -2.50
CA TRP A 69 -13.75 12.26 -2.38
C TRP A 69 -14.50 12.32 -3.72
N GLU A 70 -14.43 13.44 -4.46
CA GLU A 70 -15.12 13.61 -5.76
C GLU A 70 -14.62 12.65 -6.85
N SER A 71 -13.44 12.05 -6.67
CA SER A 71 -12.90 11.03 -7.58
C SER A 71 -13.35 9.60 -7.25
N GLY A 72 -13.99 9.39 -6.10
CA GLY A 72 -14.33 8.07 -5.56
C GLY A 72 -13.13 7.34 -4.95
N ARG A 73 -12.05 8.06 -4.62
CA ARG A 73 -10.86 7.49 -4.01
C ARG A 73 -11.05 7.43 -2.50
N CYS A 74 -10.60 6.35 -1.87
CA CYS A 74 -10.81 6.04 -0.46
C CYS A 74 -12.28 5.76 -0.09
N ASP A 75 -13.17 5.53 -1.07
CA ASP A 75 -14.61 5.31 -0.83
C ASP A 75 -14.90 4.06 0.02
N ASP A 76 -14.07 3.03 -0.09
CA ASP A 76 -14.21 1.79 0.70
C ASP A 76 -13.49 1.87 2.05
N GLY A 77 -13.16 3.07 2.52
CA GLY A 77 -12.54 3.31 3.82
C GLY A 77 -11.02 3.16 3.85
N GLN A 78 -10.34 3.13 2.69
CA GLN A 78 -8.88 3.15 2.68
C GLN A 78 -8.34 4.45 3.31
N PRO A 79 -7.23 4.38 4.04
CA PRO A 79 -6.64 5.57 4.65
C PRO A 79 -6.12 6.56 3.61
N VAL A 80 -5.89 7.80 4.04
CA VAL A 80 -5.05 8.77 3.32
C VAL A 80 -3.71 8.85 4.03
N LEU A 81 -2.62 8.57 3.31
CA LEU A 81 -1.26 8.70 3.85
C LEU A 81 -0.96 10.18 3.98
N TRP A 82 -0.73 10.64 5.20
CA TRP A 82 -0.56 12.06 5.48
C TRP A 82 0.85 12.33 5.96
N LEU A 83 1.67 12.87 5.06
CA LEU A 83 3.01 13.35 5.38
C LEU A 83 2.95 14.82 5.75
N THR A 84 3.07 15.09 7.05
CA THR A 84 3.18 16.46 7.54
C THR A 84 4.62 16.94 7.38
N SER A 85 4.85 17.99 6.59
CA SER A 85 6.16 18.60 6.36
C SER A 85 6.04 20.13 6.27
N ARG A 86 6.48 20.85 7.29
CA ARG A 86 6.53 22.33 7.25
C ARG A 86 7.95 22.79 6.95
N PHE A 87 8.12 23.56 5.89
CA PHE A 87 9.37 24.25 5.55
C PHE A 87 9.40 25.66 6.17
N GLY A 88 10.59 26.20 6.44
CA GLY A 88 10.80 27.55 7.01
C GLY A 88 11.26 27.55 8.47
N GLU A 89 11.23 28.70 9.15
CA GLU A 89 11.77 28.88 10.51
C GLU A 89 11.09 28.02 11.58
N LYS A 90 9.82 27.66 11.39
CA LYS A 90 9.03 26.76 12.24
C LYS A 90 9.04 25.32 11.70
N CYS A 91 10.19 24.87 11.19
CA CYS A 91 10.34 23.62 10.44
C CYS A 91 9.86 22.39 11.24
N TYR A 92 9.06 21.54 10.61
CA TYR A 92 8.74 20.21 11.14
C TYR A 92 9.62 19.14 10.49
N SER A 93 10.73 19.49 9.82
CA SER A 93 11.57 18.55 9.05
C SER A 93 10.73 17.62 8.13
N TRP A 94 11.24 16.45 7.78
CA TRP A 94 10.52 15.41 7.03
C TRP A 94 9.51 14.63 7.91
N GLY A 95 8.76 15.31 8.79
CA GLY A 95 7.82 14.71 9.76
C GLY A 95 8.12 15.10 11.21
N GLY A 96 7.14 14.91 12.10
CA GLY A 96 7.29 15.28 13.52
C GLY A 96 6.58 16.57 13.89
N THR A 97 5.32 16.69 13.46
CA THR A 97 4.42 17.75 13.94
C THR A 97 4.36 17.73 15.48
N PRO A 98 4.59 18.87 16.15
CA PRO A 98 4.48 18.98 17.61
C PRO A 98 3.08 18.63 18.13
N GLU A 99 3.02 18.06 19.34
CA GLU A 99 1.80 17.53 19.96
C GLU A 99 0.58 18.45 19.87
N PRO A 100 0.63 19.74 20.28
CA PRO A 100 -0.58 20.55 20.32
C PRO A 100 -1.14 20.78 18.92
N ALA A 101 -0.26 21.01 17.95
CA ALA A 101 -0.65 21.21 16.55
C ALA A 101 -1.21 19.91 15.95
N PHE A 102 -0.56 18.77 16.20
CA PHE A 102 -1.02 17.49 15.68
C PHE A 102 -2.39 17.09 16.23
N LYS A 103 -2.60 17.24 17.55
CA LYS A 103 -3.90 16.99 18.19
C LYS A 103 -5.01 17.88 17.63
N LEU A 104 -4.73 19.18 17.44
CA LEU A 104 -5.70 20.11 16.84
C LEU A 104 -6.06 19.70 15.41
N MET A 105 -5.06 19.41 14.57
CA MET A 105 -5.32 18.98 13.19
C MET A 105 -6.10 17.66 13.13
N LEU A 106 -5.80 16.69 14.00
CA LEU A 106 -6.55 15.43 14.06
C LEU A 106 -7.99 15.64 14.52
N GLY A 107 -8.24 16.52 15.49
CA GLY A 107 -9.60 16.88 15.91
C GLY A 107 -10.42 17.45 14.76
N GLU A 108 -9.83 18.36 13.97
CA GLU A 108 -10.48 18.91 12.78
C GLU A 108 -10.66 17.88 11.66
N TRP A 109 -9.67 16.99 11.45
CA TRP A 109 -9.77 15.89 10.50
C TRP A 109 -10.97 14.98 10.81
N GLN A 110 -11.13 14.61 12.08
CA GLN A 110 -12.27 13.81 12.56
C GLN A 110 -13.60 14.57 12.43
N ARG A 111 -13.63 15.86 12.79
CA ARG A 111 -14.84 16.70 12.67
C ARG A 111 -15.34 16.77 11.22
N ARG A 112 -14.41 16.80 10.27
CA ARG A 112 -14.69 16.81 8.83
C ARG A 112 -15.07 15.45 8.27
N LYS A 113 -14.97 14.38 9.07
CA LYS A 113 -15.27 12.98 8.69
C LYS A 113 -14.48 12.53 7.46
N TRP A 114 -13.24 12.97 7.35
CA TRP A 114 -12.34 12.50 6.31
C TRP A 114 -11.91 11.04 6.58
N PRO A 115 -11.49 10.29 5.53
CA PRO A 115 -10.92 8.95 5.68
C PRO A 115 -9.79 8.92 6.69
N GLU A 116 -9.47 7.76 7.27
CA GLU A 116 -8.44 7.63 8.31
C GLU A 116 -7.14 8.40 7.94
N PRO A 117 -6.67 9.34 8.79
CA PRO A 117 -5.39 9.99 8.59
C PRO A 117 -4.29 9.00 8.95
N PHE A 118 -3.66 8.43 7.94
CA PHE A 118 -2.58 7.50 8.17
C PHE A 118 -1.25 8.25 8.28
N SER A 119 -0.80 8.47 9.52
CA SER A 119 0.24 9.43 9.82
C SER A 119 1.61 8.96 9.38
N TYR A 120 2.23 9.71 8.50
CA TYR A 120 3.61 9.50 8.12
C TYR A 120 4.50 10.29 9.10
N ALA A 121 4.90 9.62 10.18
CA ALA A 121 5.41 10.28 11.38
C ALA A 121 6.77 10.94 11.19
N THR A 122 7.66 10.25 10.48
CA THR A 122 8.97 10.72 10.03
C THR A 122 9.27 10.02 8.72
N ASP A 123 10.02 10.66 7.85
CA ASP A 123 10.51 10.02 6.64
C ASP A 123 11.82 9.29 6.87
N GLU A 124 12.02 8.20 6.13
CA GLU A 124 13.25 7.40 5.99
C GLU A 124 14.23 7.45 7.18
N PRO A 125 13.82 6.98 8.38
CA PRO A 125 14.64 7.07 9.58
C PRO A 125 15.83 6.11 9.58
N GLY A 126 15.85 5.11 8.69
CA GLY A 126 16.83 4.03 8.68
C GLY A 126 16.71 3.15 9.93
N GLY A 127 17.84 2.63 10.40
CA GLY A 127 17.91 1.79 11.61
C GLY A 127 18.85 2.29 12.70
N SER A 128 19.66 3.31 12.43
CA SER A 128 20.66 3.77 13.38
C SER A 128 20.91 5.27 13.27
N GLY A 129 21.64 5.80 14.25
CA GLY A 129 22.02 7.21 14.29
C GLY A 129 20.90 8.16 14.75
N PRO A 130 21.12 9.48 14.60
CA PRO A 130 20.26 10.49 15.20
C PRO A 130 18.81 10.48 14.68
N ARG A 131 18.60 10.16 13.39
CA ARG A 131 17.26 10.14 12.78
C ARG A 131 16.40 9.00 13.33
N ALA A 132 16.98 7.80 13.48
CA ALA A 132 16.31 6.68 14.11
C ALA A 132 16.00 6.92 15.60
N ALA A 133 16.92 7.57 16.33
CA ALA A 133 16.69 7.95 17.72
C ALA A 133 15.52 8.95 17.87
N ALA A 134 15.50 10.00 17.03
CA ALA A 134 14.43 10.99 17.00
C ALA A 134 13.08 10.36 16.61
N ALA A 135 13.07 9.45 15.63
CA ALA A 135 11.88 8.70 15.23
C ALA A 135 11.30 7.91 16.42
N ARG A 136 12.16 7.19 17.14
CA ARG A 136 11.76 6.42 18.33
C ARG A 136 11.14 7.31 19.41
N GLU A 137 11.77 8.44 19.72
CA GLU A 137 11.26 9.38 20.73
C GLU A 137 9.91 9.97 20.32
N LEU A 138 9.78 10.38 19.05
CA LEU A 138 8.53 10.91 18.50
C LEU A 138 7.41 9.88 18.56
N LEU A 139 7.63 8.65 18.08
CA LEU A 139 6.61 7.60 18.06
C LEU A 139 6.20 7.15 19.45
N THR A 140 7.16 7.09 20.39
CA THR A 140 6.85 6.82 21.81
C THR A 140 5.92 7.89 22.37
N ARG A 141 6.16 9.15 22.01
CA ARG A 141 5.31 10.29 22.41
C ARG A 141 3.94 10.23 21.74
N ILE A 142 3.87 9.97 20.43
CA ILE A 142 2.60 9.82 19.70
C ILE A 142 1.75 8.71 20.36
N LYS A 143 2.34 7.54 20.63
CA LYS A 143 1.66 6.43 21.31
C LYS A 143 1.18 6.82 22.72
N SER A 144 1.96 7.61 23.47
CA SER A 144 1.56 8.07 24.81
C SER A 144 0.33 8.99 24.82
N TRP A 145 -0.05 9.58 23.68
CA TRP A 145 -1.24 10.42 23.60
C TRP A 145 -2.55 9.61 23.63
N GLY A 146 -2.49 8.28 23.44
CA GLY A 146 -3.68 7.42 23.44
C GLY A 146 -4.65 7.71 22.30
N LEU A 147 -4.16 8.27 21.19
CA LEU A 147 -4.99 8.57 20.01
C LEU A 147 -5.05 7.34 19.10
N PRO A 148 -6.22 7.01 18.53
CA PRO A 148 -6.37 5.90 17.59
C PRO A 148 -5.86 6.31 16.20
N ILE A 149 -4.55 6.46 16.05
CA ILE A 149 -3.91 6.81 14.79
C ILE A 149 -2.80 5.83 14.45
N ARG A 150 -2.87 5.27 13.24
CA ARG A 150 -1.79 4.45 12.71
C ARG A 150 -0.65 5.32 12.19
N THR A 151 0.56 4.79 12.29
CA THR A 151 1.81 5.44 11.91
C THR A 151 2.57 4.64 10.86
N THR A 152 3.24 5.35 9.95
CA THR A 152 4.07 4.74 8.91
C THR A 152 5.28 5.60 8.53
N THR A 153 6.19 4.99 7.78
CA THR A 153 7.34 5.61 7.11
C THR A 153 7.83 4.69 5.99
N ALA A 154 8.46 5.26 4.97
CA ALA A 154 9.36 4.54 4.09
C ALA A 154 10.71 4.27 4.78
N GLY A 155 11.43 3.24 4.37
CA GLY A 155 12.87 3.11 4.62
C GLY A 155 13.29 2.97 6.10
N LEU A 156 12.45 2.36 6.94
CA LEU A 156 12.86 1.96 8.29
C LEU A 156 13.61 0.63 8.29
N ASP A 157 14.42 0.39 9.32
CA ASP A 157 14.89 -0.95 9.69
C ASP A 157 13.85 -1.67 10.56
N PRO A 158 13.21 -2.75 10.05
CA PRO A 158 12.19 -3.50 10.78
C PRO A 158 12.63 -4.03 12.15
N GLU A 159 13.90 -4.45 12.29
CA GLU A 159 14.39 -5.05 13.53
C GLU A 159 14.55 -3.99 14.64
N THR A 160 14.93 -2.77 14.27
CA THR A 160 15.18 -1.69 15.22
C THR A 160 13.93 -0.86 15.51
N LEU A 161 13.19 -0.47 14.47
CA LEU A 161 12.09 0.48 14.57
C LEU A 161 10.70 -0.13 14.35
N GLY A 162 10.62 -1.39 13.90
CA GLY A 162 9.35 -2.00 13.50
C GLY A 162 8.25 -1.94 14.56
N LYS A 163 8.59 -2.15 15.84
CA LYS A 163 7.62 -2.13 16.96
C LYS A 163 6.98 -0.75 17.25
N TYR A 164 7.55 0.32 16.68
CA TYR A 164 7.04 1.67 16.89
C TYR A 164 6.08 2.12 15.79
N PHE A 165 6.07 1.43 14.64
CA PHE A 165 5.21 1.74 13.49
C PHE A 165 4.16 0.66 13.27
N ASP A 166 2.98 1.07 12.83
CA ASP A 166 1.87 0.15 12.54
C ASP A 166 1.98 -0.41 11.11
N VAL A 167 2.64 0.31 10.20
CA VAL A 167 2.95 -0.20 8.86
C VAL A 167 4.34 0.23 8.40
N TRP A 168 5.04 -0.70 7.78
CA TRP A 168 6.37 -0.52 7.24
C TRP A 168 6.28 -0.39 5.73
N ILE A 169 6.57 0.79 5.19
CA ILE A 169 6.71 0.97 3.74
C ILE A 169 8.16 0.67 3.40
N GLN A 170 8.39 -0.39 2.63
CA GLN A 170 9.72 -0.78 2.17
C GLN A 170 9.85 -0.54 0.67
N GLY A 171 11.07 -0.25 0.20
CA GLY A 171 11.34 -0.41 -1.23
C GLY A 171 11.17 -1.88 -1.61
N GLU A 172 10.85 -2.18 -2.87
CA GLU A 172 10.55 -3.54 -3.29
C GLU A 172 11.68 -4.53 -3.00
N GLY A 173 12.95 -4.09 -3.13
CA GLY A 173 14.12 -4.90 -2.78
C GLY A 173 14.30 -5.14 -1.26
N GLY A 174 13.62 -4.36 -0.42
CA GLY A 174 13.62 -4.52 1.04
C GLY A 174 12.55 -5.47 1.57
N VAL A 175 11.57 -5.85 0.74
CA VAL A 175 10.49 -6.77 1.15
C VAL A 175 10.96 -8.22 1.07
N SER A 176 10.86 -8.92 2.20
CA SER A 176 11.13 -10.36 2.30
C SER A 176 10.06 -11.08 3.13
N GLN A 177 9.95 -12.41 2.98
CA GLN A 177 9.06 -13.22 3.84
C GLN A 177 9.42 -13.08 5.32
N LYS A 178 10.71 -12.92 5.66
CA LYS A 178 11.16 -12.63 7.02
C LYS A 178 10.57 -11.31 7.53
N SER A 179 10.61 -10.24 6.72
CA SER A 179 10.03 -8.95 7.12
C SER A 179 8.51 -9.02 7.31
N VAL A 180 7.78 -9.75 6.44
CA VAL A 180 6.33 -9.92 6.55
C VAL A 180 5.96 -10.74 7.79
N GLN A 181 6.72 -11.78 8.11
CA GLN A 181 6.52 -12.58 9.32
C GLN A 181 6.80 -11.77 10.59
N LEU A 182 7.88 -10.98 10.61
CA LEU A 182 8.20 -10.11 11.73
C LEU A 182 7.12 -9.04 11.93
N ALA A 183 6.59 -8.46 10.85
CA ALA A 183 5.50 -7.50 10.94
C ALA A 183 4.27 -8.11 11.62
N ARG A 184 3.87 -9.32 11.19
CA ARG A 184 2.76 -10.05 11.84
C ARG A 184 3.01 -10.33 13.32
N GLN A 185 4.24 -10.67 13.70
CA GLN A 185 4.60 -10.88 15.12
C GLN A 185 4.50 -9.59 15.95
N LEU A 186 4.69 -8.44 15.32
CA LEU A 186 4.63 -7.12 15.93
C LEU A 186 3.27 -6.42 15.73
N ASP A 187 2.26 -7.13 15.24
CA ASP A 187 0.94 -6.59 14.89
C ASP A 187 1.01 -5.39 13.93
N ALA A 188 1.93 -5.47 12.97
CA ALA A 188 2.17 -4.46 11.95
C ALA A 188 1.92 -5.02 10.54
N GLU A 189 1.74 -4.12 9.57
CA GLU A 189 1.65 -4.47 8.15
C GLU A 189 2.95 -4.13 7.40
N VAL A 190 3.18 -4.82 6.28
CA VAL A 190 4.21 -4.43 5.31
C VAL A 190 3.54 -3.94 4.05
N TRP A 191 3.89 -2.73 3.64
CA TRP A 191 3.55 -2.14 2.36
C TRP A 191 4.84 -1.96 1.55
N THR A 192 4.69 -1.79 0.25
CA THR A 192 5.83 -1.52 -0.63
C THR A 192 5.62 -0.26 -1.44
N TYR A 193 6.71 0.35 -1.89
CA TYR A 193 6.66 1.38 -2.92
C TYR A 193 7.84 1.26 -3.88
N ILE A 194 7.70 1.89 -5.04
CA ILE A 194 8.76 2.01 -6.03
C ILE A 194 9.09 3.46 -6.35
N CYS A 195 10.38 3.72 -6.44
CA CYS A 195 10.95 5.04 -6.74
C CYS A 195 11.90 4.99 -7.96
N HIS A 196 11.76 3.98 -8.83
CA HIS A 196 12.57 3.86 -10.06
C HIS A 196 11.93 2.87 -11.07
N GLY A 197 12.36 2.96 -12.33
CA GLY A 197 12.28 1.86 -13.31
C GLY A 197 10.90 1.47 -13.87
N VAL A 198 9.80 2.00 -13.32
CA VAL A 198 8.41 1.62 -13.70
C VAL A 198 8.13 1.69 -15.20
N HIS A 199 8.54 2.77 -15.86
CA HIS A 199 8.27 3.06 -17.27
C HIS A 199 9.24 2.36 -18.24
N GLN A 200 10.28 1.67 -17.72
CA GLN A 200 11.34 1.08 -18.53
C GLN A 200 11.23 -0.45 -18.65
N ASN A 201 10.43 -1.08 -17.80
CA ASN A 201 10.29 -2.53 -17.75
C ASN A 201 8.84 -2.91 -17.49
N MET A 202 8.10 -3.18 -18.56
CA MET A 202 6.67 -3.48 -18.54
C MET A 202 6.23 -4.67 -17.66
N PRO A 203 6.90 -5.84 -17.73
CA PRO A 203 6.60 -6.96 -16.85
C PRO A 203 6.71 -6.64 -15.35
N PHE A 204 7.61 -5.72 -14.98
CA PHE A 204 7.90 -5.44 -13.58
C PHE A 204 6.73 -4.81 -12.79
N PRO A 205 6.14 -3.66 -13.19
CA PRO A 205 5.01 -3.09 -12.47
C PRO A 205 3.78 -4.01 -12.48
N ARG A 206 3.51 -4.73 -13.58
CA ARG A 206 2.42 -5.72 -13.58
C ARG A 206 2.65 -6.82 -12.54
N ALA A 207 3.85 -7.39 -12.50
CA ALA A 207 4.18 -8.40 -11.49
C ALA A 207 4.10 -7.83 -10.07
N LEU A 208 4.66 -6.64 -9.84
CA LEU A 208 4.70 -5.99 -8.53
C LEU A 208 3.30 -5.75 -7.97
N TYR A 209 2.41 -5.14 -8.75
CA TYR A 209 1.03 -4.83 -8.33
C TYR A 209 0.10 -6.05 -8.38
N GLY A 210 0.50 -7.12 -9.06
CA GLY A 210 -0.25 -8.37 -9.21
C GLY A 210 0.34 -9.53 -8.40
N PHE A 211 0.89 -10.52 -9.12
CA PHE A 211 1.33 -11.80 -8.55
C PHE A 211 2.38 -11.68 -7.44
N TRP A 212 3.30 -10.71 -7.53
CA TRP A 212 4.30 -10.50 -6.50
C TRP A 212 3.66 -10.02 -5.20
N ALA A 213 2.75 -9.03 -5.26
CA ALA A 213 2.04 -8.55 -4.07
C ALA A 213 1.21 -9.66 -3.42
N ALA A 214 0.52 -10.46 -4.25
CA ALA A 214 -0.24 -11.62 -3.78
C ALA A 214 0.67 -12.65 -3.09
N ARG A 215 1.84 -12.95 -3.68
CA ARG A 215 2.79 -13.93 -3.15
C ARG A 215 3.50 -13.45 -1.88
N THR A 216 3.86 -12.17 -1.80
CA THR A 216 4.55 -11.63 -0.62
C THR A 216 3.59 -11.39 0.53
N GLY A 217 2.31 -11.13 0.23
CA GLY A 217 1.29 -10.83 1.23
C GLY A 217 1.42 -9.42 1.82
N VAL A 218 2.07 -8.51 1.10
CA VAL A 218 2.05 -7.07 1.43
C VAL A 218 0.62 -6.54 1.38
N LYS A 219 0.34 -5.51 2.18
CA LYS A 219 -1.01 -4.94 2.32
C LYS A 219 -1.25 -3.68 1.48
N GLY A 220 -0.19 -3.12 0.89
CA GLY A 220 -0.26 -2.01 -0.04
C GLY A 220 0.93 -1.97 -0.98
N VAL A 221 0.70 -1.46 -2.19
CA VAL A 221 1.73 -1.19 -3.22
C VAL A 221 1.51 0.23 -3.70
N ALA A 222 2.56 1.05 -3.66
CA ALA A 222 2.52 2.44 -4.11
C ALA A 222 3.60 2.74 -5.15
N SER A 223 3.37 3.79 -5.94
CA SER A 223 4.42 4.44 -6.73
C SER A 223 4.72 5.78 -6.08
N TRP A 224 6.00 6.16 -6.03
CA TRP A 224 6.41 7.44 -5.45
C TRP A 224 5.65 8.64 -6.02
N ALA A 225 5.46 8.64 -7.35
CA ALA A 225 4.72 9.68 -8.02
C ALA A 225 3.77 9.09 -9.06
N TYR A 226 2.62 9.74 -9.20
CA TYR A 226 1.77 9.59 -10.38
C TYR A 226 2.34 10.38 -11.57
N TYR A 227 2.87 11.58 -11.32
CA TYR A 227 3.55 12.42 -12.30
C TYR A 227 4.58 13.34 -11.62
N ASP A 228 5.80 13.39 -12.16
CA ASP A 228 6.92 14.19 -11.64
C ASP A 228 7.69 14.94 -12.76
N ASN A 229 7.27 14.80 -14.02
CA ASN A 229 8.03 15.31 -15.16
C ASN A 229 7.46 16.57 -15.80
N ARG A 230 7.86 17.74 -15.29
CA ARG A 230 7.41 19.05 -15.82
C ARG A 230 7.69 19.30 -17.31
N ARG A 231 8.59 18.54 -17.93
CA ARG A 231 8.98 18.73 -19.34
C ARG A 231 8.33 17.72 -20.27
N TRP A 232 7.61 16.73 -19.76
CA TRP A 232 6.97 15.71 -20.57
C TRP A 232 5.47 15.88 -20.55
N THR A 233 4.97 16.36 -21.68
CA THR A 233 3.58 16.74 -21.89
C THR A 233 3.16 16.34 -23.28
N ALA A 234 1.87 16.15 -23.50
CA ALA A 234 1.27 16.01 -24.81
C ALA A 234 0.35 17.19 -25.12
N ASP A 235 0.24 17.54 -26.40
CA ASP A 235 -0.77 18.49 -26.86
C ASP A 235 -2.17 17.85 -26.95
N ALA A 236 -3.15 18.62 -27.42
CA ALA A 236 -4.54 18.15 -27.54
C ALA A 236 -4.73 17.04 -28.61
N GLN A 237 -3.77 16.88 -29.52
CA GLN A 237 -3.77 15.84 -30.55
C GLN A 237 -2.99 14.59 -30.10
N GLY A 238 -2.38 14.63 -28.91
CA GLY A 238 -1.60 13.53 -28.35
C GLY A 238 -0.14 13.53 -28.80
N TYR A 239 0.36 14.57 -29.47
CA TYR A 239 1.77 14.68 -29.78
C TYR A 239 2.57 14.97 -28.52
N VAL A 240 3.44 14.02 -28.18
CA VAL A 240 4.28 14.08 -26.98
C VAL A 240 5.52 14.92 -27.26
N ALA A 241 5.84 15.83 -26.35
CA ALA A 241 7.03 16.68 -26.40
C ALA A 241 7.85 16.58 -25.11
N GLY A 242 9.14 16.92 -25.25
CA GLY A 242 10.13 16.98 -24.18
C GLY A 242 10.77 15.64 -23.82
N ASP A 243 11.42 15.59 -22.67
CA ASP A 243 12.29 14.47 -22.29
C ASP A 243 11.51 13.38 -21.53
N PRO A 244 11.32 12.18 -22.09
CA PRO A 244 10.64 11.08 -21.40
C PRO A 244 11.52 10.40 -20.34
N ALA A 245 12.80 10.77 -20.20
CA ALA A 245 13.75 10.08 -19.30
C ALA A 245 13.48 10.22 -17.80
N THR A 246 12.35 10.82 -17.41
CA THR A 246 11.99 10.91 -15.99
C THR A 246 11.56 9.58 -15.43
N ARG A 247 12.17 9.22 -14.32
CA ARG A 247 12.11 7.85 -13.85
C ARG A 247 10.79 7.45 -13.18
N LEU A 248 9.95 8.44 -12.82
CA LEU A 248 8.91 8.30 -11.79
C LEU A 248 7.49 8.61 -12.28
N SER A 249 7.31 9.20 -13.46
CA SER A 249 5.99 9.55 -13.98
C SER A 249 5.30 8.32 -14.59
N GLN A 250 4.05 8.08 -14.19
CA GLN A 250 3.22 7.00 -14.74
C GLN A 250 2.44 7.44 -15.99
N VAL A 251 2.19 8.74 -16.12
CA VAL A 251 1.38 9.30 -17.20
C VAL A 251 2.10 10.47 -17.87
N CYS A 252 1.71 10.75 -19.12
CA CYS A 252 2.06 11.99 -19.79
C CYS A 252 0.85 12.94 -19.69
N VAL A 253 1.05 14.20 -19.30
CA VAL A 253 -0.08 15.12 -19.06
C VAL A 253 -0.49 15.81 -20.36
N SER A 254 -1.78 15.89 -20.64
CA SER A 254 -2.32 16.62 -21.80
C SER A 254 -3.51 17.53 -21.42
N PRO A 255 -3.90 18.47 -22.28
CA PRO A 255 -5.13 19.26 -22.10
C PRO A 255 -6.40 18.41 -21.97
N ASN A 256 -6.44 17.24 -22.58
CA ASN A 256 -7.62 16.35 -22.59
C ASN A 256 -7.60 15.34 -21.43
N GLY A 257 -6.60 15.42 -20.54
CA GLY A 257 -6.40 14.48 -19.44
C GLY A 257 -5.04 13.77 -19.51
N PRO A 258 -4.73 12.93 -18.51
CA PRO A 258 -3.52 12.13 -18.53
C PRO A 258 -3.58 11.09 -19.67
N LEU A 259 -2.51 11.01 -20.45
CA LEU A 259 -2.27 9.92 -21.39
C LEU A 259 -1.54 8.79 -20.65
N PRO A 260 -2.10 7.57 -20.63
CA PRO A 260 -1.48 6.45 -19.94
C PRO A 260 -0.16 6.09 -20.63
N THR A 261 0.86 5.79 -19.84
CA THR A 261 2.03 5.08 -20.37
C THR A 261 1.72 3.59 -20.43
N ILE A 262 2.52 2.85 -21.20
CA ILE A 262 2.40 1.39 -21.20
C ILE A 262 2.57 0.86 -19.76
N ALA A 263 3.49 1.43 -18.97
CA ALA A 263 3.72 0.97 -17.60
C ALA A 263 2.52 1.20 -16.68
N TRP A 264 1.77 2.28 -16.90
CA TRP A 264 0.53 2.55 -16.19
C TRP A 264 -0.56 1.53 -16.51
N GLU A 265 -0.67 1.12 -17.76
CA GLU A 265 -1.55 0.01 -18.17
C GLU A 265 -1.10 -1.32 -17.55
N ALA A 266 0.21 -1.58 -17.44
CA ALA A 266 0.69 -2.75 -16.71
C ALA A 266 0.34 -2.72 -15.21
N ILE A 267 0.38 -1.54 -14.56
CA ILE A 267 -0.09 -1.40 -13.18
C ILE A 267 -1.57 -1.77 -13.10
N ARG A 268 -2.41 -1.25 -14.01
CA ARG A 268 -3.85 -1.58 -14.06
C ARG A 268 -4.09 -3.08 -14.26
N GLU A 269 -3.36 -3.72 -15.18
CA GLU A 269 -3.42 -5.17 -15.37
C GLU A 269 -2.98 -5.93 -14.12
N GLY A 270 -1.89 -5.50 -13.47
CA GLY A 270 -1.39 -6.12 -12.23
C GLY A 270 -2.40 -6.05 -11.10
N VAL A 271 -3.06 -4.90 -10.90
CA VAL A 271 -4.16 -4.77 -9.94
C VAL A 271 -5.31 -5.71 -10.29
N GLY A 272 -5.62 -5.87 -11.57
CA GLY A 272 -6.58 -6.87 -12.06
C GLY A 272 -6.16 -8.30 -11.70
N ASP A 273 -4.90 -8.66 -11.94
CA ASP A 273 -4.34 -9.97 -11.59
C ASP A 273 -4.47 -10.23 -10.06
N TYR A 274 -4.15 -9.24 -9.21
CA TYR A 274 -4.28 -9.36 -7.76
C TYR A 274 -5.74 -9.59 -7.34
N ARG A 275 -6.66 -8.77 -7.84
CA ARG A 275 -8.10 -8.87 -7.52
C ARG A 275 -8.67 -10.21 -7.97
N TYR A 276 -8.24 -10.72 -9.12
CA TYR A 276 -8.65 -12.03 -9.60
C TYR A 276 -8.15 -13.16 -8.70
N LEU A 277 -6.89 -13.11 -8.26
CA LEU A 277 -6.36 -14.07 -7.28
C LEU A 277 -7.10 -14.02 -5.95
N GLN A 278 -7.39 -12.81 -5.44
CA GLN A 278 -8.16 -12.63 -4.21
C GLN A 278 -9.56 -13.25 -4.36
N PHE A 279 -10.25 -12.97 -5.47
CA PHE A 279 -11.55 -13.57 -5.77
C PHE A 279 -11.50 -15.10 -5.79
N LEU A 280 -10.49 -15.70 -6.41
CA LEU A 280 -10.32 -17.16 -6.43
C LEU A 280 -10.06 -17.72 -5.02
N GLN A 281 -9.25 -17.05 -4.21
CA GLN A 281 -8.98 -17.44 -2.83
C GLN A 281 -10.25 -17.40 -1.98
N ASP A 282 -11.03 -16.33 -2.09
CA ASP A 282 -12.30 -16.17 -1.37
C ASP A 282 -13.32 -17.23 -1.81
N LEU A 283 -13.41 -17.52 -3.12
CA LEU A 283 -14.28 -18.55 -3.67
C LEU A 283 -13.90 -19.95 -3.16
N MET A 284 -12.60 -20.26 -3.11
CA MET A 284 -12.11 -21.53 -2.59
C MET A 284 -12.42 -21.67 -1.09
N ALA A 285 -12.18 -20.63 -0.29
CA ALA A 285 -12.50 -20.64 1.13
C ALA A 285 -14.01 -20.84 1.38
N HIS A 286 -14.87 -20.18 0.57
CA HIS A 286 -16.31 -20.38 0.66
C HIS A 286 -16.74 -21.81 0.28
N ALA A 287 -16.14 -22.38 -0.77
CA ALA A 287 -16.40 -23.75 -1.18
C ALA A 287 -15.98 -24.76 -0.09
N GLU A 288 -14.83 -24.56 0.56
CA GLU A 288 -14.37 -25.39 1.68
C GLU A 288 -15.35 -25.36 2.86
N LEU A 289 -15.86 -24.17 3.22
CA LEU A 289 -16.87 -24.02 4.27
C LEU A 289 -18.17 -24.75 3.91
N LEU A 290 -18.64 -24.61 2.67
CA LEU A 290 -19.86 -25.29 2.21
C LEU A 290 -19.69 -26.81 2.19
N VAL A 291 -18.55 -27.31 1.72
CA VAL A 291 -18.23 -28.74 1.74
C VAL A 291 -18.21 -29.26 3.18
N ALA A 292 -17.60 -28.54 4.11
CA ALA A 292 -17.58 -28.91 5.53
C ALA A 292 -19.01 -28.94 6.12
N GLU A 293 -19.85 -27.95 5.83
CA GLU A 293 -21.24 -27.90 6.28
C GLU A 293 -22.05 -29.08 5.72
N LEU A 294 -22.01 -29.30 4.42
CA LEU A 294 -22.74 -30.38 3.74
C LEU A 294 -22.27 -31.76 4.22
N SER A 295 -20.96 -31.93 4.43
CA SER A 295 -20.39 -33.18 4.98
C SER A 295 -20.90 -33.41 6.40
N GLY A 296 -20.91 -32.39 7.26
CA GLY A 296 -21.44 -32.50 8.62
C GLY A 296 -22.95 -32.78 8.66
N ARG A 297 -23.71 -32.26 7.69
CA ARG A 297 -25.13 -32.59 7.52
C ARG A 297 -25.33 -34.03 7.03
N GLY A 298 -24.53 -34.45 6.05
CA GLY A 298 -24.53 -35.82 5.55
C GLY A 298 -24.26 -36.82 6.66
N GLU A 299 -23.24 -36.57 7.49
CA GLU A 299 -22.86 -37.43 8.61
C GLU A 299 -24.02 -37.65 9.60
N LYS A 300 -24.80 -36.62 9.89
CA LYS A 300 -25.97 -36.72 10.78
C LYS A 300 -27.11 -37.56 10.20
N LEU A 301 -27.13 -37.76 8.90
CA LEU A 301 -28.15 -38.55 8.20
C LEU A 301 -27.72 -40.02 8.03
N LEU A 302 -26.45 -40.35 8.21
CA LEU A 302 -25.95 -41.70 8.08
C LEU A 302 -26.42 -42.57 9.24
N THR A 303 -26.88 -43.78 8.92
CA THR A 303 -27.03 -44.84 9.91
C THR A 303 -25.68 -45.49 10.21
N ALA A 304 -25.61 -46.33 11.25
CA ALA A 304 -24.40 -47.08 11.57
C ALA A 304 -23.98 -48.04 10.43
N GLU A 305 -24.95 -48.61 9.69
CA GLU A 305 -24.70 -49.47 8.54
C GLU A 305 -24.12 -48.68 7.37
N ASP A 306 -24.67 -47.49 7.07
CA ASP A 306 -24.15 -46.62 6.02
C ASP A 306 -22.70 -46.22 6.31
N ARG A 307 -22.38 -45.93 7.58
CA ARG A 307 -21.03 -45.59 8.02
C ARG A 307 -20.05 -46.74 7.82
N GLN A 308 -20.43 -47.95 8.22
CA GLN A 308 -19.60 -49.14 8.00
C GLN A 308 -19.35 -49.41 6.52
N ALA A 309 -20.37 -49.26 5.67
CA ALA A 309 -20.23 -49.44 4.23
C ALA A 309 -19.27 -48.40 3.61
N LEU A 310 -19.39 -47.13 4.01
CA LEU A 310 -18.49 -46.06 3.58
C LEU A 310 -17.05 -46.27 4.04
N ASP A 311 -16.83 -46.66 5.30
CA ASP A 311 -15.49 -46.92 5.83
C ASP A 311 -14.83 -48.11 5.10
N GLN A 312 -15.59 -49.18 4.78
CA GLN A 312 -15.10 -50.29 3.97
C GLN A 312 -14.72 -49.85 2.55
N GLN A 313 -15.56 -49.02 1.90
CA GLN A 313 -15.27 -48.50 0.58
C GLN A 313 -14.03 -47.59 0.56
N GLN A 314 -13.86 -46.75 1.59
CA GLN A 314 -12.69 -45.89 1.76
C GLN A 314 -11.42 -46.74 1.89
N LEU A 315 -11.47 -47.81 2.68
CA LEU A 315 -10.35 -48.74 2.87
C LEU A 315 -9.94 -49.43 1.56
N GLN A 316 -10.92 -49.93 0.81
CA GLN A 316 -10.69 -50.54 -0.52
C GLN A 316 -10.06 -49.54 -1.50
N ARG A 317 -10.50 -48.28 -1.46
CA ARG A 317 -9.93 -47.22 -2.31
C ARG A 317 -8.48 -46.92 -1.95
N GLN A 318 -8.15 -46.82 -0.66
CA GLN A 318 -6.78 -46.60 -0.18
C GLN A 318 -5.86 -47.77 -0.59
N GLN A 319 -6.33 -49.01 -0.45
CA GLN A 319 -5.59 -50.19 -0.91
C GLN A 319 -5.30 -50.13 -2.41
N ARG A 320 -6.30 -49.81 -3.24
CA ARG A 320 -6.12 -49.68 -4.69
C ARG A 320 -5.15 -48.56 -5.07
N ILE A 321 -5.15 -47.42 -4.36
CA ILE A 321 -4.18 -46.34 -4.59
C ILE A 321 -2.77 -46.81 -4.23
N ALA A 322 -2.59 -47.51 -3.10
CA ALA A 322 -1.30 -48.05 -2.69
C ALA A 322 -0.76 -49.11 -3.67
N GLU A 323 -1.63 -49.89 -4.29
CA GLU A 323 -1.25 -50.85 -5.35
C GLU A 323 -0.81 -50.15 -6.65
N LEU A 324 -1.49 -49.07 -7.04
CA LEU A 324 -1.16 -48.30 -8.25
C LEU A 324 0.04 -47.38 -8.08
N GLN A 325 0.27 -46.89 -6.87
CA GLN A 325 1.38 -46.01 -6.49
C GLN A 325 2.07 -46.57 -5.24
N PRO A 326 2.83 -47.67 -5.39
CA PRO A 326 3.57 -48.22 -4.28
C PRO A 326 4.56 -47.16 -3.76
N PRO A 327 4.74 -47.03 -2.44
CA PRO A 327 5.70 -46.09 -1.88
C PRO A 327 7.08 -46.36 -2.48
N PRO A 328 7.86 -45.30 -2.79
CA PRO A 328 9.17 -45.47 -3.39
C PRO A 328 10.04 -46.37 -2.48
N ALA A 329 10.70 -47.35 -3.08
CA ALA A 329 11.61 -48.22 -2.35
C ALA A 329 12.67 -47.36 -1.66
N ILE A 330 12.76 -47.46 -0.33
CA ILE A 330 13.80 -46.79 0.44
C ILE A 330 15.12 -47.46 0.08
N VAL A 331 15.88 -46.84 -0.82
CA VAL A 331 17.26 -47.25 -1.10
C VAL A 331 18.10 -46.87 0.12
N ARG A 332 18.37 -47.85 0.98
CA ARG A 332 19.39 -47.71 2.02
C ARG A 332 20.75 -47.97 1.38
N TRP A 333 21.56 -46.92 1.27
CA TRP A 333 22.97 -47.07 1.00
C TRP A 333 23.65 -47.54 2.29
N GLU A 334 23.97 -48.83 2.36
CA GLU A 334 24.94 -49.32 3.33
C GLU A 334 26.33 -48.96 2.78
N ALA A 335 27.02 -48.05 3.45
CA ALA A 335 28.42 -47.78 3.16
C ALA A 335 29.22 -49.00 3.61
N GLU A 336 29.74 -49.77 2.66
CA GLU A 336 30.81 -50.73 2.95
C GLU A 336 32.03 -49.92 3.44
N THR A 337 32.23 -49.92 4.75
CA THR A 337 33.49 -49.47 5.35
C THR A 337 34.43 -50.66 5.38
N ASP A 338 35.21 -50.81 4.30
CA ASP A 338 36.40 -51.67 4.34
C ASP A 338 37.42 -51.04 5.31
N ALA A 339 37.82 -51.83 6.31
CA ALA A 339 38.82 -51.51 7.33
C ALA A 339 40.21 -51.98 6.91
#